data_AF-A0A0F8ZAV3-F1
#
_entry.id   AF-A0A0F8ZAV3-F1
#
_cell.length_a   1.000
_cell.length_b   1.000
_cell.length_c   1.000
_cell.angle_alpha   90.00
_cell.angle_beta   90.00
_cell.angle_gamma   90.00
#
_symmetry.space_group_name_H-M   'P 1'
#
loop_
_entity.id
_entity.type
_entity.pdbx_description
1 polymer ?
#
loop_
_entity_poly.entity_id
_entity_poly.type
_entity_poly.pdbx_seq_one_letter_code
_entity_poly.pdbx_strand_id
1 'polypeptide(L)'
;NSQNINIDTTDTLLSIQNQSPTKDLVIDRLIFTSGDVSHRFEVFKITADYTPTGTAVPGVALGPRGGSGTTSAVAKSDETGVDQVAANVFMEVSLATLITIEVDCGLVLGGGEGIGVDQIGEGAVAACMAFGYFVDRK
;
A
#
# COMPACT_ATOMS: atom_id res chain seq x y z
N ASN A 1 -0.59 -17.96 25.92
CA ASN A 1 0.64 -18.51 25.30
C ASN A 1 1.22 -17.45 24.40
N SER A 2 2.44 -17.01 24.72
CA SER A 2 3.16 -15.89 24.13
C SER A 2 3.21 -15.98 22.59
N GLN A 3 2.70 -14.97 21.90
CA GLN A 3 2.62 -14.86 20.43
C GLN A 3 3.94 -14.40 19.82
N ASN A 4 5.07 -14.97 20.24
CA ASN A 4 6.31 -14.88 19.45
C ASN A 4 6.23 -15.92 18.31
N ILE A 5 5.27 -15.73 17.40
CA ILE A 5 5.47 -16.21 16.03
C ILE A 5 6.65 -15.38 15.53
N ASN A 6 7.66 -16.05 14.99
CA ASN A 6 8.75 -15.40 14.30
C ASN A 6 8.18 -14.81 13.00
N ILE A 7 7.61 -13.60 13.05
CA ILE A 7 6.99 -12.96 11.88
C ILE A 7 8.06 -12.19 11.07
N ASP A 8 9.17 -12.87 10.78
CA ASP A 8 10.41 -12.28 10.23
C ASP A 8 10.40 -12.25 8.69
N THR A 9 9.24 -12.47 8.06
CA THR A 9 9.03 -12.34 6.63
C THR A 9 8.01 -11.25 6.36
N THR A 10 8.48 -10.22 5.66
CA THR A 10 7.64 -9.14 5.15
C THR A 10 7.64 -9.21 3.62
N ASP A 11 6.47 -9.03 3.00
CA ASP A 11 6.37 -8.90 1.54
C ASP A 11 5.63 -7.60 1.21
N THR A 12 6.15 -6.86 0.22
CA THR A 12 5.54 -5.61 -0.24
C THR A 12 4.36 -5.91 -1.17
N LEU A 13 3.15 -5.96 -0.62
CA LEU A 13 1.95 -6.19 -1.44
C LEU A 13 1.71 -5.08 -2.45
N LEU A 14 1.89 -3.83 -2.01
CA LEU A 14 1.60 -2.67 -2.84
C LEU A 14 2.40 -1.45 -2.37
N SER A 15 3.19 -0.90 -3.27
CA SER A 15 3.73 0.44 -3.16
C SER A 15 2.99 1.37 -4.10
N ILE A 16 2.80 2.62 -3.70
CA ILE A 16 2.18 3.66 -4.52
C ILE A 16 2.97 4.95 -4.33
N GLN A 17 3.42 5.54 -5.42
CA GLN A 17 4.09 6.83 -5.41
C GLN A 17 3.37 7.82 -6.33
N ASN A 18 3.16 9.04 -5.83
CA ASN A 18 2.66 10.14 -6.61
C ASN A 18 3.81 10.79 -7.39
N GLN A 19 3.83 10.61 -8.71
CA GLN A 19 4.76 11.25 -9.65
C GLN A 19 4.24 12.58 -10.21
N SER A 20 3.06 13.05 -9.79
CA SER A 20 2.53 14.32 -10.25
C SER A 20 3.31 15.49 -9.65
N PRO A 21 3.85 16.41 -10.48
CA PRO A 21 4.50 17.61 -9.96
C PRO A 21 3.50 18.67 -9.48
N THR A 22 2.21 18.54 -9.79
CA THR A 22 1.21 19.60 -9.57
C THR A 22 -0.04 19.17 -8.81
N LYS A 23 -0.24 17.86 -8.61
CA LYS A 23 -1.43 17.31 -7.95
C LYS A 23 -1.04 16.50 -6.72
N ASP A 24 -1.92 16.50 -5.74
CA ASP A 24 -1.84 15.56 -4.63
C ASP A 24 -2.67 14.32 -4.96
N LEU A 25 -2.16 13.17 -4.56
CA LEU A 25 -2.88 11.91 -4.63
C LEU A 25 -3.51 11.66 -3.26
N VAL A 26 -4.84 11.66 -3.22
CA VAL A 26 -5.60 11.28 -2.03
C VAL A 26 -5.93 9.80 -2.15
N ILE A 27 -5.44 8.99 -1.22
CA ILE A 27 -5.87 7.61 -1.02
C ILE A 27 -7.02 7.64 -0.01
N ASP A 28 -8.21 7.40 -0.53
CA ASP A 28 -9.47 7.47 0.20
C ASP A 28 -9.64 6.26 1.11
N ARG A 29 -9.42 5.06 0.53
CA ARG A 29 -9.64 3.78 1.20
C ARG A 29 -8.67 2.71 0.76
N LEU A 30 -8.40 1.79 1.68
CA LEU A 30 -7.65 0.56 1.46
C LEU A 30 -8.56 -0.64 1.75
N ILE A 31 -8.44 -1.68 0.93
CA ILE A 31 -9.08 -2.98 1.17
C ILE A 31 -7.96 -3.98 1.42
N PHE A 32 -8.03 -4.68 2.55
CA PHE A 32 -7.09 -5.71 2.93
C PHE A 32 -7.80 -7.06 2.96
N THR A 33 -7.17 -8.09 2.40
CA THR A 33 -7.65 -9.46 2.49
C THR A 33 -6.53 -10.36 2.98
N SER A 34 -6.76 -11.02 4.11
CA SER A 34 -5.95 -12.15 4.56
C SER A 34 -6.41 -13.41 3.83
N GLY A 35 -5.47 -14.20 3.32
CA GLY A 35 -5.75 -15.43 2.58
C GLY A 35 -5.59 -16.66 3.44
N ASP A 36 -4.40 -17.26 3.41
CA ASP A 36 -4.12 -18.61 3.92
C ASP A 36 -3.79 -18.66 5.41
N VAL A 37 -3.27 -17.58 5.98
CA VAL A 37 -3.01 -17.44 7.43
C VAL A 37 -3.48 -16.08 7.93
N SER A 38 -3.46 -15.89 9.25
CA SER A 38 -3.72 -14.57 9.82
C SER A 38 -2.53 -13.65 9.55
N HIS A 39 -2.80 -12.42 9.12
CA HIS A 39 -1.76 -11.46 8.74
C HIS A 39 -1.89 -10.18 9.54
N ARG A 40 -0.76 -9.50 9.76
CA ARG A 40 -0.72 -8.08 10.04
C ARG A 40 -0.33 -7.36 8.75
N PHE A 41 -1.04 -6.30 8.40
CA PHE A 41 -0.70 -5.39 7.32
C PHE A 41 -0.18 -4.11 7.93
N GLU A 42 0.92 -3.59 7.40
CA GLU A 42 1.46 -2.30 7.81
C GLU A 42 1.48 -1.37 6.62
N VAL A 43 0.98 -0.15 6.84
CA VAL A 43 1.02 0.92 5.86
C VAL A 43 1.97 2.00 6.36
N PHE A 44 2.97 2.31 5.55
CA PHE A 44 4.08 3.17 5.95
C PHE A 44 4.49 4.15 4.87
N LYS A 45 5.09 5.26 5.30
CA LYS A 45 5.66 6.26 4.40
C LYS A 45 6.97 5.74 3.83
N ILE A 46 7.14 5.88 2.52
CA ILE A 46 8.39 5.60 1.83
C ILE A 46 9.31 6.83 1.98
N THR A 47 10.46 6.65 2.63
CA THR A 47 11.38 7.76 2.98
C THR A 47 12.75 7.72 2.30
N ALA A 48 13.13 6.61 1.67
CA ALA A 48 14.33 6.53 0.85
C ALA A 48 13.96 6.71 -0.64
N ASP A 49 14.97 6.90 -1.51
CA ASP A 49 14.83 6.73 -2.96
C ASP A 49 14.41 5.27 -3.22
N TYR A 50 13.12 5.03 -3.08
CA TYR A 50 12.53 3.75 -3.37
C TYR A 50 12.65 3.58 -4.87
N THR A 51 13.55 2.68 -5.23
CA THR A 51 13.71 2.17 -6.59
C THR A 51 12.96 0.84 -6.61
N PRO A 52 11.63 0.85 -6.76
CA PRO A 52 10.88 -0.37 -6.67
C PRO A 52 11.33 -1.34 -7.76
N THR A 53 11.87 -2.48 -7.33
CA THR A 53 12.32 -3.58 -8.17
C THR A 53 11.18 -4.52 -8.55
N GLY A 54 10.08 -4.46 -7.81
CA GLY A 54 8.89 -5.26 -8.02
C GLY A 54 8.14 -5.04 -9.33
N THR A 55 7.13 -5.90 -9.54
CA THR A 55 6.26 -5.93 -10.71
C THR A 55 5.36 -4.70 -10.75
N ALA A 56 5.24 -4.08 -11.93
CA ALA A 56 4.32 -2.96 -12.14
C ALA A 56 2.86 -3.38 -11.93
N VAL A 57 2.14 -2.62 -11.09
CA VAL A 57 0.71 -2.77 -10.84
C VAL A 57 -0.01 -1.61 -11.55
N PRO A 58 -0.66 -1.86 -12.70
CA PRO A 58 -1.30 -0.79 -13.46
C PRO A 58 -2.53 -0.24 -12.71
N GLY A 59 -2.58 1.08 -12.53
CA GLY A 59 -3.77 1.74 -12.00
C GLY A 59 -4.94 1.65 -12.98
N VAL A 60 -6.13 1.35 -12.47
CA VAL A 60 -7.37 1.30 -13.25
C VAL A 60 -8.17 2.57 -13.05
N ALA A 61 -8.47 3.28 -14.14
CA ALA A 61 -9.34 4.44 -14.09
C ALA A 61 -10.80 4.01 -13.93
N LEU A 62 -11.42 4.35 -12.79
CA LEU A 62 -12.83 4.05 -12.51
C LEU A 62 -13.79 5.13 -13.06
N GLY A 63 -13.27 6.29 -13.47
CA GLY A 63 -14.05 7.37 -14.05
C GLY A 63 -14.32 7.18 -15.55
N PRO A 64 -15.45 7.70 -16.07
CA PRO A 64 -15.92 7.46 -17.44
C PRO A 64 -15.01 8.03 -18.55
N ARG A 65 -14.00 8.83 -18.21
CA ARG A 65 -13.12 9.48 -19.18
C ARG A 65 -11.79 8.80 -19.41
N GLY A 66 -11.48 7.69 -18.76
CA GLY A 66 -10.16 7.05 -18.84
C GLY A 66 -9.08 8.02 -18.33
N GLY A 67 -8.81 7.97 -17.03
CA GLY A 67 -8.12 9.05 -16.32
C GLY A 67 -6.71 9.35 -16.85
N SER A 68 -6.52 10.51 -17.46
CA SER A 68 -5.20 11.12 -17.72
C SER A 68 -4.33 11.26 -16.45
N GLY A 69 -4.90 11.09 -15.26
CA GLY A 69 -4.18 11.14 -13.98
C GLY A 69 -3.62 9.80 -13.51
N THR A 70 -4.09 8.64 -14.01
CA THR A 70 -3.60 7.34 -13.49
C THR A 70 -2.13 7.12 -13.79
N THR A 71 -1.60 7.69 -14.88
CA THR A 71 -0.17 7.62 -15.23
C THR A 71 0.71 8.40 -14.25
N SER A 72 0.15 9.31 -13.46
CA SER A 72 0.88 10.05 -12.44
C SER A 72 1.01 9.29 -11.13
N ALA A 73 0.29 8.19 -10.92
CA ALA A 73 0.55 7.27 -9.83
C ALA A 73 1.34 6.08 -10.37
N VAL A 74 2.48 5.78 -9.76
CA VAL A 74 3.24 4.56 -10.06
C VAL A 74 3.04 3.60 -8.91
N ALA A 75 2.52 2.42 -9.22
CA ALA A 75 2.32 1.36 -8.23
C ALA A 75 3.04 0.08 -8.64
N LYS A 76 3.58 -0.62 -7.64
CA LYS A 76 4.35 -1.86 -7.82
C LYS A 76 4.16 -2.82 -6.64
N SER A 77 4.25 -4.11 -6.89
CA SER A 77 4.25 -5.18 -5.87
C SER A 77 5.59 -5.91 -5.90
N ASP A 78 6.11 -6.33 -4.75
CA ASP A 78 7.40 -7.04 -4.63
C ASP A 78 7.29 -8.12 -3.54
N GLU A 79 7.89 -9.28 -3.75
CA GLU A 79 7.99 -10.35 -2.76
C GLU A 79 9.13 -10.12 -1.74
N THR A 80 9.76 -8.95 -1.78
CA THR A 80 10.69 -8.50 -0.73
C THR A 80 10.07 -7.33 0.02
N GLY A 81 9.71 -7.52 1.28
CA GLY A 81 9.23 -6.45 2.16
C GLY A 81 10.34 -5.48 2.54
N VAL A 82 9.93 -4.34 3.10
CA VAL A 82 10.87 -3.34 3.59
C VAL A 82 10.97 -3.47 5.10
N ASP A 83 12.18 -3.37 5.67
CA ASP A 83 12.33 -3.18 7.12
C ASP A 83 11.79 -1.81 7.49
N GLN A 84 10.57 -1.79 8.00
CA GLN A 84 9.87 -0.55 8.29
C GLN A 84 10.46 0.11 9.54
N VAL A 85 10.86 1.39 9.39
CA VAL A 85 11.14 2.22 10.56
C VAL A 85 9.80 2.53 11.22
N ALA A 86 9.59 2.10 12.46
CA ALA A 86 8.30 2.24 13.17
C ALA A 86 7.72 3.67 13.14
N ALA A 87 8.57 4.70 13.12
CA ALA A 87 8.14 6.10 13.01
C ALA A 87 7.47 6.47 11.66
N ASN A 88 7.63 5.63 10.65
CA ASN A 88 7.05 5.80 9.31
C ASN A 88 5.75 5.01 9.13
N VAL A 89 5.41 4.09 10.04
CA VAL A 89 4.17 3.32 10.00
C VAL A 89 3.03 4.20 10.53
N PHE A 90 1.97 4.33 9.74
CA PHE A 90 0.82 5.15 10.09
C PHE A 90 -0.47 4.35 10.24
N MET A 91 -0.50 3.09 9.79
CA MET A 91 -1.64 2.20 9.96
C MET A 91 -1.16 0.76 10.10
N GLU A 92 -1.69 0.06 11.09
CA GLU A 92 -1.55 -1.39 11.24
C GLU A 92 -2.93 -2.04 11.25
N VAL A 93 -3.11 -3.11 10.49
CA VAL A 93 -4.36 -3.87 10.40
C VAL A 93 -4.05 -5.34 10.64
N SER A 94 -4.62 -5.94 11.69
CA SER A 94 -4.50 -7.39 11.91
C SER A 94 -5.78 -8.09 11.49
N LEU A 95 -5.69 -9.04 10.57
CA LEU A 95 -6.81 -9.84 10.09
C LEU A 95 -6.61 -11.31 10.40
N ALA A 96 -7.70 -11.95 10.86
CA ALA A 96 -7.77 -13.39 10.89
C ALA A 96 -7.82 -13.96 9.45
N THR A 97 -7.42 -15.22 9.32
CA THR A 97 -7.43 -15.99 8.07
C THR A 97 -8.77 -15.86 7.31
N LEU A 98 -8.70 -15.65 5.99
CA LEU A 98 -9.85 -15.54 5.07
C LEU A 98 -10.81 -14.37 5.37
N ILE A 99 -10.32 -13.29 5.98
CA ILE A 99 -11.11 -12.08 6.23
C ILE A 99 -10.70 -10.96 5.27
N THR A 100 -11.70 -10.26 4.75
CA THR A 100 -11.56 -9.00 4.01
C THR A 100 -12.17 -7.86 4.81
N ILE A 101 -11.45 -6.75 4.90
CA ILE A 101 -11.99 -5.49 5.43
C ILE A 101 -11.70 -4.33 4.49
N GLU A 102 -12.45 -3.26 4.70
CA GLU A 102 -12.25 -1.96 4.08
C GLU A 102 -11.94 -0.95 5.19
N VAL A 103 -10.96 -0.09 4.94
CA VAL A 103 -10.53 0.97 5.86
C VAL A 103 -10.49 2.29 5.12
N ASP A 104 -11.30 3.25 5.57
CA ASP A 104 -11.20 4.64 5.15
C ASP A 104 -10.00 5.29 5.84
N CYS A 105 -9.07 5.86 5.04
CA CYS A 105 -7.78 6.32 5.55
C CYS A 105 -7.45 7.78 5.23
N GLY A 106 -7.97 8.34 4.13
CA GLY A 106 -7.80 9.75 3.78
C GLY A 106 -6.34 10.22 3.71
N LEU A 107 -5.43 9.39 3.23
CA LEU A 107 -3.99 9.68 3.15
C LEU A 107 -3.72 10.60 1.95
N VAL A 108 -2.92 11.65 2.16
CA VAL A 108 -2.57 12.61 1.10
C VAL A 108 -1.08 12.49 0.80
N LEU A 109 -0.76 12.23 -0.47
CA LEU A 109 0.60 12.14 -0.97
C LEU A 109 0.90 13.32 -1.89
N GLY A 110 1.85 14.15 -1.47
CA GLY A 110 2.41 15.21 -2.31
C GLY A 110 3.22 14.64 -3.48
N GLY A 111 3.69 15.52 -4.37
CA GLY A 111 4.55 15.12 -5.49
C GLY A 111 5.86 14.51 -5.00
N GLY A 112 6.18 13.31 -5.48
CA GLY A 112 7.34 12.50 -5.09
C GLY A 112 7.10 11.62 -3.85
N GLU A 113 6.03 11.85 -3.09
CA GLU A 113 5.73 11.05 -1.91
C GLU A 113 5.09 9.71 -2.26
N GLY A 114 5.31 8.71 -1.42
CA GLY A 114 4.76 7.38 -1.60
C GLY A 114 4.49 6.65 -0.28
N ILE A 115 3.68 5.61 -0.40
CA ILE A 115 3.39 4.66 0.67
C ILE A 115 3.73 3.24 0.24
N GLY A 116 4.08 2.42 1.21
CA GLY A 116 4.15 0.97 1.08
C GLY A 116 3.04 0.33 1.92
N VAL A 117 2.59 -0.83 1.47
CA VAL A 117 1.74 -1.76 2.19
C VAL A 117 2.47 -3.09 2.21
N ASP A 118 2.92 -3.49 3.39
CA ASP A 118 3.53 -4.81 3.56
C ASP A 118 2.54 -5.73 4.26
N GLN A 119 2.60 -7.01 3.89
CA GLN A 119 2.12 -8.07 4.74
C GLN A 119 3.23 -8.53 5.68
N ILE A 120 2.83 -8.83 6.92
CA ILE A 120 3.67 -9.35 7.98
C ILE A 120 3.01 -10.65 8.43
N GLY A 121 3.65 -11.76 8.08
CA GLY A 121 3.11 -13.11 8.22
C GLY A 121 3.79 -14.05 7.24
N GLU A 122 4.04 -15.30 7.64
CA GLU A 122 4.61 -16.34 6.77
C GLU A 122 3.58 -16.94 5.78
N GLY A 123 2.54 -16.17 5.43
CA GLY A 123 1.47 -16.62 4.53
C GLY A 123 1.82 -16.40 3.07
N ALA A 124 1.44 -17.33 2.21
CA ALA A 124 1.69 -17.23 0.78
C ALA A 124 0.63 -16.39 0.05
N VAL A 125 -0.49 -16.06 0.71
CA VAL A 125 -1.64 -15.40 0.05
C VAL A 125 -2.19 -14.26 0.90
N ALA A 126 -2.01 -13.05 0.41
CA ALA A 126 -2.78 -11.88 0.83
C ALA A 126 -2.99 -10.91 -0.34
N ALA A 127 -3.89 -9.95 -0.15
CA ALA A 127 -4.15 -8.91 -1.15
C ALA A 127 -4.41 -7.55 -0.50
N CYS A 128 -3.97 -6.51 -1.20
CA CYS A 128 -4.28 -5.11 -0.89
C CYS A 128 -4.79 -4.40 -2.14
N MET A 129 -5.79 -3.55 -1.98
CA MET A 129 -6.26 -2.63 -3.02
C MET A 129 -6.39 -1.22 -2.46
N ALA A 130 -5.90 -0.23 -3.19
CA ALA A 130 -6.04 1.18 -2.85
C ALA A 130 -6.97 1.90 -3.83
N PHE A 131 -7.85 2.74 -3.31
CA PHE A 131 -8.68 3.64 -4.09
C PHE A 131 -8.31 5.07 -3.75
N GLY A 132 -8.25 5.90 -4.78
CA GLY A 132 -7.86 7.28 -4.61
C GLY A 132 -8.16 8.14 -5.82
N TYR A 133 -7.89 9.43 -5.67
CA TYR A 133 -8.12 10.43 -6.69
C TYR A 133 -7.09 11.56 -6.59
N PHE A 134 -6.85 12.22 -7.72
CA PHE A 134 -5.97 13.38 -7.77
C PHE A 134 -6.74 14.67 -7.53
N VAL A 135 -6.16 15.56 -6.74
CA VAL A 135 -6.63 16.93 -6.52
C VAL A 135 -5.54 17.93 -6.90
N ASP A 136 -5.92 19.07 -7.48
CA ASP A 136 -4.96 20.12 -7.78
C ASP A 136 -4.48 20.78 -6.47
N ARG A 137 -3.17 21.04 -6.35
CA ARG A 137 -2.62 21.79 -5.21
C ARG A 137 -3.07 23.24 -5.30
N LYS A 138 -3.39 23.82 -4.14
CA LYS A 138 -3.63 25.27 -4.02
C LYS A 138 -2.33 26.05 -4.04
#